data_AF-A0A2V6CRY0-F1
#
_entry.id   AF-A0A2V6CRY0-F1
#
_cell.length_a   1.000
_cell.length_b   1.000
_cell.length_c   1.000
_cell.angle_alpha   90.00
_cell.angle_beta   90.00
_cell.angle_gamma   90.00
#
_symmetry.space_group_name_H-M   'P 1'
#
loop_
_entity.id
_entity.type
_entity.pdbx_description
1 polymer ?
#
loop_
_entity_poly.entity_id
_entity_poly.type
_entity_poly.pdbx_seq_one_letter_code
_entity_poly.pdbx_strand_id
1 'polypeptide(L)'
;MKTIWIEQELMRDFEAEGTDAYRLCTIADGWVERFGQDILISFKDQAGREQLKREFFLWAGAMGFNTQRIFERFLPKRNEEREAPKLIFGDSSTSSHTTVMERGLRYEIDFSAGYSVGLFVDQRENRSFVRKAAPERMLNCFAYTCSFSVAAAVAGAKTVSVDLSQKSLERGRQNFALNNLPAIGHQFIADDIFEVLPRLARRGEKFDLIVLDPPTFSRSHRG
;
A
#
# COMPACT_ATOMS: atom_id res chain seq x y z
N MET A 1 9.79 -23.94 -14.45
CA MET A 1 8.97 -24.05 -13.22
C MET A 1 7.61 -23.47 -13.55
N LYS A 2 6.49 -24.11 -13.19
CA LYS A 2 5.15 -23.58 -13.50
C LYS A 2 4.91 -22.35 -12.62
N THR A 3 4.57 -21.22 -13.23
CA THR A 3 4.16 -20.02 -12.49
C THR A 3 2.86 -20.31 -11.75
N ILE A 4 2.80 -19.92 -10.47
CA ILE A 4 1.61 -20.09 -9.64
C ILE A 4 0.87 -18.76 -9.63
N TRP A 5 -0.39 -18.81 -10.08
CA TRP A 5 -1.34 -17.71 -10.02
C TRP A 5 -2.34 -18.00 -8.91
N ILE A 6 -2.91 -16.94 -8.33
CA ILE A 6 -3.94 -17.07 -7.31
C ILE A 6 -5.11 -17.93 -7.82
N GLU A 7 -5.59 -18.81 -6.95
CA GLU A 7 -6.70 -19.71 -7.24
C GLU A 7 -8.05 -19.03 -7.04
N GLN A 8 -9.08 -19.53 -7.72
CA GLN A 8 -10.42 -18.95 -7.67
C GLN A 8 -11.04 -19.00 -6.27
N GLU A 9 -10.76 -20.04 -5.50
CA GLU A 9 -11.25 -20.19 -4.13
C GLU A 9 -10.70 -19.06 -3.24
N LEU A 10 -9.38 -18.85 -3.25
CA LEU A 10 -8.75 -17.78 -2.47
C LEU A 10 -9.21 -16.37 -2.91
N MET A 11 -9.52 -16.17 -4.20
CA MET A 11 -10.13 -14.90 -4.63
C MET A 11 -11.52 -14.70 -4.03
N ARG A 12 -12.34 -15.74 -3.96
CA ARG A 12 -13.67 -15.66 -3.32
C ARG A 12 -13.54 -15.38 -1.83
N ASP A 13 -12.53 -15.94 -1.17
CA ASP A 13 -12.26 -15.64 0.24
C ASP A 13 -11.89 -14.16 0.45
N PHE A 14 -11.03 -13.60 -0.41
CA PHE A 14 -10.72 -12.16 -0.38
C PHE A 14 -11.96 -11.31 -0.60
N GLU A 15 -12.80 -11.65 -1.58
CA GLU A 15 -14.06 -10.93 -1.83
C GLU A 15 -15.02 -11.03 -0.63
N ALA A 16 -15.15 -12.22 -0.03
CA ALA A 16 -16.01 -12.46 1.12
C ALA A 16 -15.60 -11.66 2.37
N GLU A 17 -14.31 -11.43 2.57
CA GLU A 17 -13.81 -10.56 3.64
C GLU A 17 -13.72 -9.08 3.25
N GLY A 18 -14.18 -8.70 2.06
CA GLY A 18 -14.14 -7.32 1.57
C GLY A 18 -12.72 -6.86 1.25
N THR A 19 -12.00 -7.62 0.43
CA THR A 19 -10.65 -7.29 -0.05
C THR A 19 -10.60 -7.39 -1.58
N ASP A 20 -10.22 -6.30 -2.23
CA ASP A 20 -9.96 -6.24 -3.69
C ASP A 20 -8.55 -5.72 -4.04
N ALA A 21 -7.69 -5.58 -3.03
CA ALA A 21 -6.26 -5.29 -3.17
C ALA A 21 -5.40 -6.45 -2.67
N TYR A 22 -4.74 -7.16 -3.60
CA TYR A 22 -3.90 -8.32 -3.26
C TYR A 22 -2.97 -8.74 -4.40
N ARG A 23 -2.02 -9.64 -4.08
CA ARG A 23 -1.08 -10.24 -5.03
C ARG A 23 -1.77 -11.34 -5.85
N LEU A 24 -1.70 -11.24 -7.17
CA LEU A 24 -2.21 -12.28 -8.09
C LEU A 24 -1.16 -13.33 -8.42
N CYS A 25 0.10 -12.92 -8.54
CA CYS A 25 1.20 -13.79 -8.94
C CYS A 25 2.55 -13.20 -8.50
N THR A 26 3.50 -14.07 -8.19
CA THR A 26 4.91 -13.72 -7.97
C THR A 26 5.80 -14.70 -8.74
N ILE A 27 6.77 -14.16 -9.48
CA ILE A 27 7.86 -14.90 -10.12
C ILE A 27 9.20 -14.38 -9.59
N ALA A 28 10.31 -15.00 -10.00
CA ALA A 28 11.65 -14.57 -9.56
C ALA A 28 11.92 -13.09 -9.90
N ASP A 29 11.47 -12.66 -11.08
CA ASP A 29 11.78 -11.35 -11.65
C ASP A 29 10.61 -10.37 -11.67
N GLY A 30 9.57 -10.59 -10.86
CA GLY A 30 8.45 -9.67 -10.78
C GLY A 30 7.20 -10.25 -10.15
N TRP A 31 6.12 -9.48 -10.22
CA TRP A 31 4.83 -9.85 -9.66
C TRP A 31 3.68 -9.06 -10.29
N VAL A 32 2.45 -9.54 -10.07
CA VAL A 32 1.22 -8.85 -10.47
C VAL A 32 0.35 -8.58 -9.25
N GLU A 33 -0.07 -7.33 -9.09
CA GLU A 33 -1.00 -6.87 -8.06
C GLU A 33 -2.33 -6.46 -8.67
N ARG A 34 -3.41 -6.75 -7.94
CA ARG A 34 -4.75 -6.20 -8.19
C ARG A 34 -5.01 -5.05 -7.23
N PHE A 35 -5.64 -4.00 -7.75
CA PHE A 35 -6.20 -2.88 -7.02
C PHE A 35 -7.60 -2.58 -7.57
N GLY A 36 -8.62 -3.26 -7.05
CA GLY A 36 -9.98 -3.19 -7.60
C GLY A 36 -10.04 -3.79 -9.02
N GLN A 37 -10.28 -2.99 -10.04
CA GLN A 37 -10.24 -3.43 -11.46
C GLN A 37 -8.95 -3.01 -12.18
N ASP A 38 -8.01 -2.41 -11.45
CA ASP A 38 -6.71 -2.00 -11.97
C ASP A 38 -5.64 -3.02 -11.62
N ILE A 39 -4.70 -3.22 -12.53
CA ILE A 39 -3.62 -4.19 -12.40
C ILE A 39 -2.28 -3.48 -12.46
N LEU A 40 -1.36 -3.87 -11.58
CA LEU A 40 0.03 -3.41 -11.59
C LEU A 40 0.98 -4.58 -11.82
N ILE A 41 1.69 -4.56 -12.94
CA ILE A 41 2.74 -5.52 -13.28
C ILE A 41 4.09 -4.91 -12.91
N SER A 42 4.76 -5.46 -11.91
CA SER A 42 6.10 -5.03 -11.51
C SER A 42 7.15 -6.03 -11.99
N PHE A 43 8.24 -5.57 -12.60
CA PHE A 43 9.24 -6.45 -13.24
C PHE A 43 10.67 -5.95 -13.09
N LYS A 44 11.64 -6.87 -13.01
CA LYS A 44 13.08 -6.57 -12.89
C LYS A 44 13.81 -6.54 -14.23
N ASP A 45 13.29 -7.20 -15.26
CA ASP A 45 13.85 -7.22 -16.60
C ASP A 45 12.78 -7.45 -17.68
N GLN A 46 13.19 -7.38 -18.95
CA GLN A 46 12.29 -7.54 -20.09
C GLN A 46 11.66 -8.93 -20.18
N ALA A 47 12.40 -9.98 -19.78
CA ALA A 47 11.90 -11.35 -19.85
C ALA A 47 10.76 -11.57 -18.85
N GLY A 48 10.95 -11.11 -17.61
CA GLY A 48 9.93 -11.12 -16.56
C GLY A 48 8.70 -10.28 -16.94
N ARG A 49 8.91 -9.11 -17.55
CA ARG A 49 7.82 -8.25 -18.06
C ARG A 49 6.94 -8.99 -19.06
N GLU A 50 7.53 -9.55 -20.11
CA GLU A 50 6.77 -10.23 -21.17
C GLU A 50 6.12 -11.53 -20.68
N GLN A 51 6.79 -12.25 -19.77
CA GLN A 51 6.22 -13.42 -19.13
C GLN A 51 4.96 -13.05 -18.33
N LEU A 52 5.05 -12.08 -17.42
CA LEU A 52 3.94 -11.68 -16.55
C LEU A 52 2.76 -11.14 -17.36
N LYS A 53 3.02 -10.32 -18.38
CA LYS A 53 1.96 -9.81 -19.27
C LYS A 53 1.23 -10.94 -19.98
N ARG A 54 1.96 -11.84 -20.64
CA ARG A 54 1.37 -12.96 -21.38
C ARG A 54 0.55 -13.86 -20.45
N GLU A 55 1.12 -14.25 -19.32
CA GLU A 55 0.45 -15.13 -18.37
C GLU A 55 -0.74 -14.46 -17.69
N PHE A 56 -0.67 -13.15 -17.42
CA PHE A 56 -1.80 -12.38 -16.88
C PHE A 56 -3.01 -12.45 -17.81
N PHE A 57 -2.86 -12.21 -19.11
CA PHE A 57 -3.99 -12.25 -20.04
C PHE A 57 -4.59 -13.66 -20.18
N LEU A 58 -3.76 -14.70 -20.17
CA LEU A 58 -4.24 -16.09 -20.18
C LEU A 58 -5.02 -16.42 -18.90
N TRP A 59 -4.47 -16.06 -17.75
CA TRP A 59 -5.12 -16.25 -16.46
C TRP A 59 -6.43 -15.46 -16.37
N ALA A 60 -6.42 -14.17 -16.74
CA ALA A 60 -7.59 -13.31 -16.68
C ALA A 60 -8.73 -13.83 -17.58
N GLY A 61 -8.40 -14.31 -18.78
CA GLY A 61 -9.37 -14.94 -19.68
C GLY A 61 -9.96 -16.23 -19.11
N ALA A 62 -9.11 -17.11 -18.55
CA ALA A 62 -9.56 -18.36 -17.92
C ALA A 62 -10.46 -18.13 -16.70
N MET A 63 -10.22 -17.05 -15.96
CA MET A 63 -10.94 -16.70 -14.74
C MET A 63 -12.17 -15.82 -14.98
N GLY A 64 -12.37 -15.32 -16.21
CA GLY A 64 -13.39 -14.30 -16.49
C GLY A 64 -13.14 -12.99 -15.73
N PHE A 65 -11.88 -12.67 -15.46
CA PHE A 65 -11.48 -11.55 -14.62
C PHE A 65 -11.61 -10.22 -15.39
N ASN A 66 -12.49 -9.33 -14.90
CA ASN A 66 -12.72 -8.03 -15.54
C ASN A 66 -11.62 -7.03 -15.15
N THR A 67 -10.80 -6.64 -16.13
CA THR A 67 -9.72 -5.66 -15.99
C THR A 67 -10.09 -4.38 -16.72
N GLN A 68 -10.02 -3.23 -16.04
CA GLN A 68 -10.18 -1.93 -16.69
C GLN A 68 -8.85 -1.38 -17.19
N ARG A 69 -7.82 -1.44 -16.36
CA ARG A 69 -6.52 -0.84 -16.66
C ARG A 69 -5.37 -1.73 -16.23
N ILE A 70 -4.29 -1.67 -16.99
CA ILE A 70 -3.03 -2.33 -16.65
C ILE A 70 -1.94 -1.28 -16.66
N PHE A 71 -1.25 -1.19 -15.54
CA PHE A 71 -0.06 -0.40 -15.33
C PHE A 71 1.15 -1.31 -15.22
N GLU A 72 2.32 -0.80 -15.59
CA GLU A 72 3.58 -1.51 -15.43
C GLU A 72 4.62 -0.65 -14.72
N ARG A 73 5.50 -1.30 -13.95
CA ARG A 73 6.57 -0.63 -13.20
C ARG A 73 7.85 -1.45 -13.27
N PHE A 74 8.92 -0.82 -13.75
CA PHE A 74 10.26 -1.37 -13.65
C PHE A 74 10.75 -1.34 -12.20
N LEU A 75 11.44 -2.38 -11.76
CA LEU A 75 12.01 -2.54 -10.42
C LEU A 75 13.53 -2.32 -10.47
N PRO A 76 13.99 -1.05 -10.45
CA PRO A 76 15.40 -0.75 -10.56
C PRO A 76 16.15 -1.12 -9.28
N LYS A 77 17.47 -1.31 -9.42
CA LYS A 77 18.39 -1.46 -8.28
C LYS A 77 18.70 -0.13 -7.60
N ARG A 78 18.58 0.98 -8.32
CA ARG A 78 18.90 2.34 -7.85
C ARG A 78 17.62 3.17 -7.65
N ASN A 79 17.59 4.01 -6.62
CA ASN A 79 16.41 4.80 -6.29
C ASN A 79 16.13 5.90 -7.32
N GLU A 80 17.17 6.42 -7.96
CA GLU A 80 17.09 7.52 -8.93
C GLU A 80 16.42 7.08 -10.25
N GLU A 81 16.40 5.77 -10.52
CA GLU A 81 15.74 5.16 -11.68
C GLU A 81 14.25 4.84 -11.43
N ARG A 82 13.74 5.12 -10.22
CA ARG A 82 12.37 4.78 -9.85
C ARG A 82 11.40 5.73 -10.53
N GLU A 83 10.61 5.19 -11.45
CA GLU A 83 9.55 5.92 -12.16
C GLU A 83 8.17 5.51 -11.65
N ALA A 84 7.19 6.39 -11.87
CA ALA A 84 5.79 6.05 -11.63
C ALA A 84 5.33 4.94 -12.59
N PRO A 85 4.36 4.09 -12.18
CA PRO A 85 3.75 3.13 -13.07
C PRO A 85 3.23 3.75 -14.37
N LYS A 86 3.43 3.07 -15.50
CA LYS A 86 2.98 3.50 -16.83
C LYS A 86 1.76 2.71 -17.25
N LEU A 87 0.72 3.40 -17.71
CA LEU A 87 -0.47 2.77 -18.28
C LEU A 87 -0.11 2.10 -19.62
N ILE A 88 -0.47 0.82 -19.76
CA ILE A 88 -0.24 0.03 -20.99
C ILE A 88 -1.53 -0.54 -21.60
N PHE A 89 -2.63 -0.50 -20.86
CA PHE A 89 -3.95 -0.92 -21.32
C PHE A 89 -5.03 -0.15 -20.56
N GLY A 90 -6.10 0.23 -21.24
CA GLY A 90 -7.20 1.02 -20.71
C GLY A 90 -7.20 2.48 -21.22
N ASP A 91 -8.17 3.26 -20.76
CA ASP A 91 -8.37 4.64 -21.19
C ASP A 91 -7.50 5.61 -20.37
N SER A 92 -6.57 6.30 -21.04
CA SER A 92 -5.66 7.27 -20.44
C SER A 92 -6.33 8.57 -19.99
N SER A 93 -7.58 8.82 -20.39
CA SER A 93 -8.38 9.96 -19.93
C SER A 93 -9.00 9.74 -18.54
N THR A 94 -9.02 8.48 -18.05
CA THR A 94 -9.52 8.15 -16.72
C THR A 94 -8.56 8.61 -15.61
N SER A 95 -9.11 8.97 -14.44
CA SER A 95 -8.32 9.40 -13.28
C SER A 95 -7.30 8.33 -12.88
N SER A 96 -6.03 8.70 -12.66
CA SER A 96 -4.99 7.79 -12.14
C SER A 96 -5.25 7.26 -10.73
N HIS A 97 -6.32 7.72 -10.08
CA HIS A 97 -6.71 7.33 -8.74
C HIS A 97 -7.74 6.22 -8.78
N THR A 98 -7.69 5.32 -7.81
CA THR A 98 -8.75 4.34 -7.53
C THR A 98 -8.87 4.13 -6.03
N THR A 99 -10.05 3.77 -5.55
CA THR A 99 -10.25 3.36 -4.16
C THR A 99 -10.39 1.85 -4.10
N VAL A 100 -9.59 1.22 -3.25
CA VAL A 100 -9.59 -0.21 -3.02
C VAL A 100 -10.04 -0.54 -1.61
N MET A 101 -10.34 -1.79 -1.37
CA MET A 101 -10.77 -2.34 -0.10
C MET A 101 -9.81 -3.42 0.39
N GLU A 102 -9.52 -3.43 1.69
CA GLU A 102 -8.85 -4.52 2.39
C GLU A 102 -9.54 -4.74 3.75
N ARG A 103 -10.13 -5.92 3.93
CA ARG A 103 -10.87 -6.29 5.16
C ARG A 103 -11.93 -5.26 5.57
N GLY A 104 -12.64 -4.73 4.58
CA GLY A 104 -13.65 -3.69 4.74
C GLY A 104 -13.10 -2.26 4.93
N LEU A 105 -11.78 -2.07 4.98
CA LEU A 105 -11.15 -0.75 5.07
C LEU A 105 -10.84 -0.22 3.67
N ARG A 106 -11.05 1.07 3.45
CA ARG A 106 -10.84 1.72 2.15
C ARG A 106 -9.51 2.44 2.09
N TYR A 107 -8.81 2.33 0.96
CA TYR A 107 -7.53 3.00 0.72
C TYR A 107 -7.50 3.60 -0.69
N GLU A 108 -6.92 4.78 -0.80
CA GLU A 108 -6.64 5.42 -2.08
C GLU A 108 -5.35 4.87 -2.70
N ILE A 109 -5.43 4.53 -3.97
CA ILE A 109 -4.32 4.20 -4.86
C ILE A 109 -4.20 5.32 -5.88
N ASP A 110 -2.98 5.80 -6.13
CA ASP A 110 -2.66 6.78 -7.17
C ASP A 110 -1.45 6.27 -7.95
N PHE A 111 -1.68 5.86 -9.20
CA PHE A 111 -0.66 5.36 -10.11
C PHE A 111 0.28 6.46 -10.62
N SER A 112 -0.03 7.74 -10.38
CA SER A 112 0.78 8.90 -10.77
C SER A 112 1.59 9.52 -9.62
N ALA A 113 1.33 9.11 -8.36
CA ALA A 113 1.92 9.74 -7.17
C ALA A 113 3.45 9.65 -7.09
N GLY A 114 4.03 8.67 -7.79
CA GLY A 114 5.44 8.29 -7.76
C GLY A 114 5.59 6.78 -7.89
N TYR A 115 6.71 6.24 -7.40
CA TYR A 115 7.03 4.81 -7.53
C TYR A 115 6.08 3.86 -6.79
N SER A 116 5.65 4.24 -5.58
CA SER A 116 4.68 3.48 -4.78
C SER A 116 3.29 4.09 -4.90
N VAL A 117 2.28 3.23 -5.06
CA VAL A 117 0.93 3.66 -5.46
C VAL A 117 0.01 4.01 -4.30
N GLY A 118 0.33 3.66 -3.06
CA GLY A 118 -0.44 4.09 -1.88
C GLY A 118 -0.69 3.01 -0.83
N LEU A 119 -0.57 1.73 -1.20
CA LEU A 119 -0.79 0.61 -0.29
C LEU A 119 0.22 -0.50 -0.57
N PHE A 120 0.83 -1.01 0.50
CA PHE A 120 1.69 -2.20 0.46
C PHE A 120 0.84 -3.41 0.86
N VAL A 121 0.46 -4.25 -0.11
CA VAL A 121 -0.47 -5.38 0.09
C VAL A 121 0.14 -6.55 0.88
N ASP A 122 1.46 -6.63 0.95
CA ASP A 122 2.20 -7.56 1.80
C ASP A 122 2.08 -7.22 3.30
N GLN A 123 1.81 -5.96 3.64
CA GLN A 123 1.58 -5.51 5.02
C GLN A 123 0.16 -5.79 5.55
N ARG A 124 -0.67 -6.49 4.77
CA ARG A 124 -2.08 -6.78 5.08
C ARG A 124 -2.30 -7.51 6.41
N GLU A 125 -1.53 -8.56 6.67
CA GLU A 125 -1.67 -9.33 7.92
C GLU A 125 -1.18 -8.53 9.12
N ASN A 126 -0.16 -7.68 8.95
CA ASN A 126 0.31 -6.77 9.99
C ASN A 126 -0.73 -5.69 10.31
N ARG A 127 -1.42 -5.14 9.30
CA ARG A 127 -2.56 -4.23 9.52
C ARG A 127 -3.70 -4.92 10.26
N SER A 128 -4.01 -6.18 9.94
CA SER A 128 -5.00 -6.93 10.72
C SER A 128 -4.56 -7.20 12.14
N PHE A 129 -3.27 -7.46 12.38
CA PHE A 129 -2.74 -7.61 13.73
C PHE A 129 -2.95 -6.32 14.53
N VAL A 130 -2.57 -5.17 13.96
CA VAL A 130 -2.78 -3.85 14.60
C VAL A 130 -4.26 -3.61 14.93
N ARG A 131 -5.16 -3.89 13.98
CA ARG A 131 -6.62 -3.75 14.20
C ARG A 131 -7.13 -4.67 15.31
N LYS A 132 -6.65 -5.92 15.37
CA LYS A 132 -7.04 -6.90 16.40
C LYS A 132 -6.46 -6.57 17.77
N ALA A 133 -5.26 -6.00 17.81
CA ALA A 133 -4.62 -5.57 19.06
C ALA A 133 -5.37 -4.41 19.72
N ALA A 134 -6.12 -3.61 18.94
CA ALA A 134 -6.97 -2.51 19.40
C ALA A 134 -6.27 -1.62 20.45
N PRO A 135 -5.07 -1.08 20.16
CA PRO A 135 -4.36 -0.23 21.11
C PRO A 135 -5.17 1.04 21.41
N GLU A 136 -5.07 1.60 22.62
CA GLU A 136 -5.69 2.89 22.92
C GLU A 136 -4.92 4.03 22.25
N ARG A 137 -3.59 3.93 22.24
CA ARG A 137 -2.67 4.89 21.62
C ARG A 137 -1.60 4.18 20.81
N MET A 138 -1.47 4.55 19.54
CA MET A 138 -0.46 3.99 18.63
C MET A 138 0.47 5.06 18.06
N LEU A 139 1.77 4.76 18.00
CA LEU A 139 2.75 5.51 17.21
C LEU A 139 3.04 4.75 15.91
N ASN A 140 2.87 5.41 14.76
CA ASN A 140 3.20 4.89 13.45
C ASN A 140 4.41 5.64 12.89
N CYS A 141 5.56 4.99 12.87
CA CYS A 141 6.81 5.53 12.35
C CYS A 141 6.96 5.16 10.87
N PHE A 142 7.44 6.11 10.06
CA PHE A 142 7.51 5.96 8.59
C PHE A 142 6.11 5.69 7.99
N ALA A 143 5.16 6.52 8.43
CA ALA A 143 3.74 6.23 8.30
C ALA A 143 3.24 6.13 6.85
N TYR A 144 3.96 6.67 5.88
CA TYR A 144 3.57 6.76 4.48
C TYR A 144 2.14 7.31 4.34
N THR A 145 1.22 6.56 3.73
CA THR A 145 -0.21 6.91 3.56
C THR A 145 -1.05 6.48 4.76
N CYS A 146 -0.43 6.30 5.93
CA CYS A 146 -1.05 6.05 7.23
C CYS A 146 -1.94 4.79 7.28
N SER A 147 -1.65 3.77 6.48
CA SER A 147 -2.50 2.56 6.36
C SER A 147 -2.63 1.78 7.68
N PHE A 148 -1.55 1.69 8.48
CA PHE A 148 -1.59 1.18 9.84
C PHE A 148 -2.41 2.06 10.79
N SER A 149 -2.26 3.39 10.68
CA SER A 149 -3.02 4.33 11.51
C SER A 149 -4.53 4.21 11.27
N VAL A 150 -4.95 4.02 10.02
CA VAL A 150 -6.36 3.72 9.69
C VAL A 150 -6.81 2.43 10.36
N ALA A 151 -6.01 1.35 10.26
CA ALA A 151 -6.35 0.05 10.84
C ALA A 151 -6.48 0.10 12.38
N ALA A 152 -5.65 0.91 13.05
CA ALA A 152 -5.77 1.14 14.49
C ALA A 152 -6.97 2.05 14.84
N ALA A 153 -7.16 3.13 14.08
CA ALA A 153 -8.19 4.13 14.34
C ALA A 153 -9.62 3.56 14.22
N VAL A 154 -9.88 2.68 13.26
CA VAL A 154 -11.18 1.96 13.18
C VAL A 154 -11.44 1.03 14.37
N ALA A 155 -10.40 0.66 15.12
CA ALA A 155 -10.52 -0.09 16.37
C ALA A 155 -10.60 0.82 17.61
N GLY A 156 -10.68 2.15 17.42
CA GLY A 156 -10.82 3.14 18.49
C GLY A 156 -9.51 3.80 18.95
N ALA A 157 -8.37 3.47 18.35
CA ALA A 157 -7.07 4.00 18.74
C ALA A 157 -6.93 5.49 18.41
N LYS A 158 -6.28 6.26 19.30
CA LYS A 158 -5.65 7.55 18.92
C LYS A 158 -4.30 7.28 18.30
N THR A 159 -3.97 7.95 17.20
CA THR A 159 -2.72 7.66 16.46
C THR A 159 -1.84 8.88 16.31
N VAL A 160 -0.53 8.68 16.47
CA VAL A 160 0.50 9.65 16.05
C VAL A 160 1.22 9.04 14.85
N SER A 161 1.10 9.68 13.68
CA SER A 161 1.71 9.21 12.43
C SER A 161 2.84 10.14 12.04
N VAL A 162 4.04 9.61 11.84
CA VAL A 162 5.25 10.39 11.53
C VAL A 162 5.82 9.91 10.20
N ASP A 163 6.03 10.84 9.27
CA ASP A 163 6.65 10.57 7.97
C ASP A 163 7.41 11.82 7.49
N LEU A 164 8.47 11.65 6.69
CA LEU A 164 9.19 12.80 6.11
C LEU A 164 8.33 13.56 5.08
N SER A 165 7.41 12.88 4.42
CA SER A 165 6.61 13.41 3.32
C SER A 165 5.26 13.94 3.81
N GLN A 166 5.15 15.27 3.86
CA GLN A 166 3.85 15.94 4.08
C GLN A 166 2.78 15.48 3.06
N LYS A 167 3.17 15.23 1.81
CA LYS A 167 2.26 14.72 0.76
C LYS A 167 1.72 13.33 1.12
N SER A 168 2.57 12.45 1.68
CA SER A 168 2.14 11.11 2.10
C SER A 168 1.15 11.19 3.26
N LEU A 169 1.42 12.06 4.24
CA LEU A 169 0.52 12.29 5.37
C LEU A 169 -0.82 12.88 4.93
N GLU A 170 -0.85 13.73 3.91
CA GLU A 170 -2.11 14.24 3.35
C GLU A 170 -2.94 13.14 2.70
N ARG A 171 -2.30 12.24 1.94
CA ARG A 171 -2.97 11.02 1.47
C ARG A 171 -3.42 10.13 2.63
N GLY A 172 -2.67 10.12 3.73
CA GLY A 172 -3.10 9.52 4.99
C GLY A 172 -4.41 10.11 5.52
N ARG A 173 -4.56 11.44 5.52
CA ARG A 173 -5.83 12.09 5.92
C ARG A 173 -6.98 11.73 4.99
N GLN A 174 -6.72 11.61 3.68
CA GLN A 174 -7.73 11.12 2.73
C GLN A 174 -8.15 9.68 3.05
N ASN A 175 -7.21 8.79 3.39
CA ASN A 175 -7.53 7.43 3.82
C ASN A 175 -8.35 7.40 5.11
N PHE A 176 -8.12 8.32 6.06
CA PHE A 176 -9.00 8.48 7.23
C PHE A 176 -10.42 8.86 6.80
N ALA A 177 -10.57 9.85 5.92
CA ALA A 177 -11.86 10.29 5.41
C ALA A 177 -12.62 9.17 4.68
N LEU A 178 -11.94 8.36 3.86
CA LEU A 178 -12.52 7.20 3.16
C LEU A 178 -13.14 6.14 4.11
N ASN A 179 -12.69 6.12 5.37
CA ASN A 179 -13.17 5.21 6.41
C ASN A 179 -14.10 5.90 7.42
N ASN A 180 -14.58 7.12 7.12
CA ASN A 180 -15.39 7.94 8.02
C ASN A 180 -14.72 8.20 9.38
N LEU A 181 -13.39 8.20 9.41
CA LEU A 181 -12.62 8.52 10.61
C LEU A 181 -12.35 10.02 10.64
N PRO A 182 -12.72 10.73 11.71
CA PRO A 182 -12.36 12.14 11.83
C PRO A 182 -10.86 12.27 12.05
N ALA A 183 -10.25 13.34 11.53
CA ALA A 183 -8.83 13.62 11.82
C ALA A 183 -8.60 14.08 13.27
N ILE A 184 -9.67 14.50 13.97
CA ILE A 184 -9.58 14.95 15.35
C ILE A 184 -9.15 13.79 16.27
N GLY A 185 -8.20 14.06 17.18
CA GLY A 185 -7.62 13.02 18.04
C GLY A 185 -6.48 12.22 17.40
N HIS A 186 -6.18 12.46 16.11
CA HIS A 186 -5.04 11.88 15.41
C HIS A 186 -4.01 12.97 15.05
N GLN A 187 -2.72 12.64 15.17
CA GLN A 187 -1.62 13.54 14.84
C GLN A 187 -0.89 13.04 13.59
N PHE A 188 -0.49 13.98 12.75
CA PHE A 188 0.26 13.73 11.51
C PHE A 188 1.45 14.69 11.50
N ILE A 189 2.66 14.15 11.67
CA ILE A 189 3.89 14.92 11.90
C ILE A 189 4.81 14.72 10.69
N ALA A 190 4.97 15.77 9.88
CA ALA A 190 5.91 15.77 8.75
C ALA A 190 7.32 16.13 9.22
N ASP A 191 8.07 15.15 9.71
CA ASP A 191 9.39 15.35 10.30
C ASP A 191 10.19 14.04 10.33
N ASP A 192 11.49 14.13 10.59
CA ASP A 192 12.37 12.97 10.72
C ASP A 192 12.04 12.22 12.01
N ILE A 193 11.72 10.93 11.90
CA ILE A 193 11.40 10.09 13.05
C ILE A 193 12.56 10.02 14.06
N PHE A 194 13.81 10.09 13.59
CA PHE A 194 14.99 10.10 14.46
C PHE A 194 15.07 11.36 15.33
N GLU A 195 14.44 12.46 14.90
CA GLU A 195 14.32 13.69 15.67
C GLU A 195 13.02 13.73 16.50
N VAL A 196 11.93 13.11 16.00
CA VAL A 196 10.62 13.06 16.69
C VAL A 196 10.65 12.12 17.88
N LEU A 197 11.21 10.92 17.76
CA LEU A 197 11.21 9.92 18.84
C LEU A 197 11.83 10.46 20.15
N PRO A 198 13.03 11.11 20.14
CA PRO A 198 13.58 11.70 21.35
C PRO A 198 12.73 12.84 21.93
N ARG A 199 12.02 13.61 21.08
CA ARG A 199 11.10 14.67 21.54
C ARG A 199 9.89 14.06 22.26
N LEU A 200 9.28 13.02 21.71
CA LEU A 200 8.17 12.31 22.35
C LEU A 200 8.61 11.68 23.68
N ALA A 201 9.78 11.03 23.69
CA ALA A 201 10.35 10.43 24.90
C ALA A 201 10.60 11.47 26.02
N ARG A 202 11.18 12.64 25.69
CA ARG A 202 11.40 13.73 26.67
C ARG A 202 10.11 14.32 27.22
N ARG A 203 9.01 14.28 26.45
CA ARG A 203 7.67 14.69 26.89
C ARG A 203 6.97 13.61 27.73
N GLY A 204 7.58 12.44 27.89
CA GLY A 204 6.98 11.33 28.63
C GLY A 204 5.82 10.67 27.90
N GLU A 205 5.69 10.86 26.58
CA GLU A 205 4.64 10.23 25.77
C GLU A 205 4.73 8.71 25.85
N LYS A 206 3.56 8.06 25.95
CA LYS A 206 3.42 6.60 26.02
C LYS A 206 2.45 6.12 24.95
N PHE A 207 2.74 4.93 24.43
CA PHE A 207 1.99 4.25 23.39
C PHE A 207 1.87 2.77 23.76
N ASP A 208 0.72 2.18 23.46
CA ASP A 208 0.46 0.75 23.67
C ASP A 208 1.04 -0.09 22.53
N LEU A 209 1.16 0.52 21.35
CA LEU A 209 1.72 -0.10 20.15
C LEU A 209 2.56 0.90 19.36
N ILE A 210 3.73 0.47 18.91
CA ILE A 210 4.60 1.23 18.01
C ILE A 210 4.84 0.40 16.75
N VAL A 211 4.46 0.96 15.59
CA VAL A 211 4.81 0.40 14.27
C VAL A 211 6.11 1.04 13.80
N LEU A 212 7.11 0.22 13.46
CA LEU A 212 8.39 0.63 12.89
C LEU A 212 8.55 -0.05 11.52
N ASP A 213 8.23 0.66 10.44
CA ASP A 213 8.34 0.16 9.06
C ASP A 213 9.27 1.05 8.21
N PRO A 214 10.57 1.12 8.53
CA PRO A 214 11.50 1.94 7.77
C PRO A 214 11.62 1.46 6.31
N PRO A 215 11.79 2.37 5.34
CA PRO A 215 12.08 1.98 3.97
C PRO A 215 13.44 1.27 3.91
N THR A 216 13.59 0.32 2.99
CA THR A 216 14.86 -0.42 2.78
C THR A 216 16.05 0.49 2.44
N PHE A 217 15.77 1.67 1.87
CA PHE A 217 16.77 2.70 1.58
C PHE A 217 16.19 4.07 1.93
N SER A 218 16.91 4.82 2.75
CA SER A 218 16.49 6.14 3.21
C SER A 218 16.70 7.23 2.17
N ARG A 219 15.88 8.28 2.27
CA ARG A 219 16.06 9.55 1.55
C ARG A 219 16.72 10.61 2.45
N SER A 220 17.06 10.27 3.70
CA SER A 220 17.72 11.16 4.64
C SER A 220 19.24 11.13 4.45
N HIS A 221 19.92 12.23 4.80
CA HIS A 221 21.40 12.27 4.81
C HIS A 221 22.04 11.36 5.86
N ARG A 222 21.25 10.79 6.80
CA ARG A 222 21.76 9.93 7.87
C ARG A 222 21.55 8.43 7.62
N GLY A 223 21.13 8.06 6.41
CA GLY A 223 20.97 6.65 6.01
C GLY A 223 19.59 6.09 6.30
#